data_AF-A0A970VFG6-F1
#
_entry.id   AF-A0A970VFG6-F1
#
_cell.length_a   1.000
_cell.length_b   1.000
_cell.length_c   1.000
_cell.angle_alpha   90.00
_cell.angle_beta   90.00
_cell.angle_gamma   90.00
#
_symmetry.space_group_name_H-M   'P 1'
#
loop_
_entity.id
_entity.type
_entity.pdbx_description
1 polymer ?
#
loop_
_entity_poly.entity_id
_entity_poly.type
_entity_poly.pdbx_seq_one_letter_code
_entity_poly.pdbx_strand_id
1 'polypeptide(L)'
;MTVPAYLNLLKDGEFQARVKKLNKILEHCVLCPRRCKVNRAKGERGYCNTADKPIISSYLRDFGEEKELVGRNGSGTIFFSNCNLRCVFCQNYQISQNGNGREVQIIELSHIMLSLQKQGCHNICLVSPSHIVPQIVEAIYIASQKGLNIRKRQINQHME
;
A
#
# COMPACT_ATOMS: atom_id res chain seq x y z
N MET A 1 7.79 -24.24 -4.36
CA MET A 1 7.80 -22.84 -3.86
C MET A 1 6.69 -22.07 -4.56
N THR A 2 5.72 -21.53 -3.83
CA THR A 2 4.62 -20.75 -4.42
C THR A 2 5.09 -19.34 -4.77
N VAL A 3 4.96 -18.97 -6.04
CA VAL A 3 5.23 -17.61 -6.54
C VAL A 3 4.06 -16.70 -6.13
N PRO A 4 4.29 -15.44 -5.72
CA PRO A 4 3.21 -14.48 -5.47
C PRO A 4 2.25 -14.34 -6.66
N ALA A 5 0.94 -14.42 -6.41
CA ALA A 5 -0.07 -14.46 -7.46
C ALA A 5 -0.02 -13.25 -8.41
N TYR A 6 0.34 -12.06 -7.90
CA TYR A 6 0.45 -10.85 -8.70
C TYR A 6 1.54 -10.95 -9.79
N LEU A 7 2.58 -11.78 -9.61
CA LEU A 7 3.61 -11.98 -10.62
C LEU A 7 3.09 -12.75 -11.84
N ASN A 8 2.06 -13.58 -11.68
CA ASN A 8 1.43 -14.24 -12.82
C ASN A 8 0.68 -13.25 -13.72
N LEU A 9 0.20 -12.14 -13.15
CA LEU A 9 -0.53 -11.11 -13.91
C LEU A 9 0.37 -10.32 -14.87
N LEU A 10 1.70 -10.40 -14.73
CA LEU A 10 2.65 -9.71 -15.62
C LEU A 10 2.74 -10.34 -17.01
N LYS A 11 2.41 -11.64 -17.15
CA LYS A 11 2.68 -12.41 -18.38
C LYS A 11 1.85 -11.95 -19.57
N ASP A 12 0.60 -11.57 -19.32
CA ASP A 12 -0.41 -11.36 -20.38
C ASP A 12 -0.97 -9.92 -20.40
N GLY A 13 -0.30 -8.95 -19.76
CA GLY A 13 -0.75 -7.55 -19.70
C GLY A 13 -1.95 -7.29 -18.77
N GLU A 14 -2.55 -8.34 -18.21
CA GLU A 14 -3.69 -8.28 -17.28
C GLU A 14 -3.43 -7.35 -16.09
N PHE A 15 -2.21 -7.33 -15.54
CA PHE A 15 -1.87 -6.42 -14.45
C PHE A 15 -2.02 -4.95 -14.90
N GLN A 16 -1.50 -4.60 -16.07
CA GLN A 16 -1.61 -3.24 -16.61
C GLN A 16 -3.08 -2.87 -16.87
N ALA A 17 -3.90 -3.80 -17.35
CA ALA A 17 -5.33 -3.58 -17.54
C ALA A 17 -6.06 -3.27 -16.22
N ARG A 18 -5.74 -4.00 -15.14
CA ARG A 18 -6.28 -3.73 -13.80
C ARG A 18 -5.85 -2.37 -13.25
N VAL A 19 -4.59 -1.99 -13.44
CA VAL A 19 -4.09 -0.66 -13.07
C VAL A 19 -4.89 0.43 -13.78
N LYS A 20 -5.04 0.34 -15.11
CA LYS A 20 -5.83 1.31 -15.90
C LYS A 20 -7.27 1.40 -15.40
N LYS A 21 -7.91 0.26 -15.14
CA LYS A 21 -9.28 0.22 -14.60
C LYS A 21 -9.39 0.90 -13.24
N LEU A 22 -8.46 0.63 -12.32
CA LEU A 22 -8.45 1.23 -10.98
C LEU A 22 -8.18 2.73 -11.03
N ASN A 23 -7.26 3.19 -11.89
CA ASN A 23 -6.97 4.61 -12.04
C ASN A 23 -8.17 5.39 -12.60
N LYS A 24 -8.99 4.77 -13.47
CA LYS A 24 -10.23 5.39 -13.95
C LYS A 24 -11.24 5.68 -12.84
N ILE A 25 -11.22 4.91 -11.75
CA ILE A 25 -12.08 5.15 -10.56
C ILE A 25 -11.73 6.49 -9.89
N LEU A 26 -10.50 6.99 -10.03
CA LEU A 26 -10.09 8.26 -9.43
C LEU A 26 -10.84 9.47 -10.03
N GLU A 27 -11.33 9.37 -11.26
CA GLU A 27 -12.13 10.44 -11.89
C GLU A 27 -13.53 10.58 -11.29
N HIS A 28 -14.04 9.52 -10.65
CA HIS A 28 -15.34 9.49 -9.98
C HIS A 28 -15.25 8.59 -8.74
N CYS A 29 -14.60 9.09 -7.69
CA CYS A 29 -14.11 8.27 -6.60
C CYS A 29 -15.23 7.56 -5.81
N VAL A 30 -15.25 6.23 -5.89
CA VAL A 30 -16.15 5.32 -5.15
C VAL A 30 -15.42 4.25 -4.34
N LEU A 31 -14.13 4.47 -4.04
CA LEU A 31 -13.26 3.48 -3.36
C LEU A 31 -13.68 3.12 -1.92
N CYS A 32 -14.50 3.95 -1.27
CA CYS A 32 -14.97 3.71 0.08
C CYS A 32 -16.49 3.85 0.18
N PRO A 33 -17.12 3.37 1.27
CA PRO A 33 -18.58 3.42 1.44
C PRO A 33 -19.19 4.81 1.33
N ARG A 34 -18.42 5.89 1.50
CA ARG A 34 -18.92 7.27 1.34
C ARG A 34 -19.26 7.65 -0.10
N ARG A 35 -18.65 6.99 -1.10
CA ARG A 35 -18.91 7.25 -2.52
C ARG A 35 -18.97 8.76 -2.85
N CYS A 36 -17.91 9.49 -2.50
CA CYS A 36 -17.90 10.97 -2.61
C CYS A 36 -17.89 11.51 -4.04
N LYS A 37 -17.58 10.67 -5.05
CA LYS A 37 -17.66 11.01 -6.49
C LYS A 37 -16.72 12.13 -6.98
N VAL A 38 -15.86 12.66 -6.12
CA VAL A 38 -14.85 13.66 -6.47
C VAL A 38 -13.89 13.13 -7.54
N ASN A 39 -13.37 14.04 -8.35
CA ASN A 39 -12.36 13.78 -9.36
C ASN A 39 -10.95 13.99 -8.78
N ARG A 40 -10.40 12.93 -8.18
CA ARG A 40 -9.05 12.95 -7.59
C ARG A 40 -7.97 13.19 -8.63
N ALA A 41 -8.18 12.77 -9.89
CA ALA A 41 -7.25 13.01 -10.99
C ALA A 41 -7.13 14.50 -11.37
N LYS A 42 -8.10 15.34 -10.97
CA LYS A 42 -8.04 16.80 -11.07
C LYS A 42 -7.56 17.48 -9.78
N GLY A 43 -7.10 16.71 -8.79
CA GLY A 43 -6.66 17.23 -7.50
C GLY A 43 -7.78 17.40 -6.46
N GLU A 44 -9.03 17.03 -6.78
CA GLU A 44 -10.12 17.14 -5.81
C GLU A 44 -9.94 16.14 -4.65
N ARG A 45 -10.35 16.57 -3.46
CA ARG A 45 -10.23 15.78 -2.24
C ARG A 45 -11.61 15.44 -1.70
N GLY A 46 -11.82 14.16 -1.43
CA GLY A 46 -13.03 13.68 -0.78
C GLY A 46 -12.93 13.81 0.75
N TYR A 47 -13.85 13.16 1.47
CA TYR A 47 -13.82 13.12 2.94
C TYR A 47 -12.49 12.59 3.51
N CYS A 48 -11.83 11.68 2.79
CA CYS A 48 -10.54 11.12 3.19
C CYS A 48 -9.36 12.07 2.93
N ASN A 49 -9.58 13.31 2.48
CA ASN A 49 -8.56 14.35 2.26
C ASN A 49 -7.39 13.95 1.32
N THR A 50 -7.56 12.96 0.44
CA THR A 50 -6.49 12.48 -0.46
C THR A 50 -6.88 12.67 -1.92
N ALA A 51 -5.96 13.26 -2.71
CA ALA A 51 -6.05 13.44 -4.15
C ALA A 51 -5.48 12.23 -4.90
N ASP A 52 -4.88 12.39 -6.08
CA ASP A 52 -4.37 11.30 -6.93
C ASP A 52 -3.05 10.66 -6.45
N LYS A 53 -2.31 11.28 -5.54
CA LYS A 53 -1.06 10.75 -5.01
C LYS A 53 -1.17 10.26 -3.56
N PRO A 54 -0.39 9.23 -3.19
CA PRO A 54 -0.29 8.81 -1.81
C PRO A 54 0.51 9.82 -0.98
N ILE A 55 0.12 9.98 0.28
CA ILE A 55 0.89 10.67 1.30
C ILE A 55 1.40 9.61 2.26
N ILE A 56 2.70 9.57 2.50
CA ILE A 56 3.35 8.60 3.38
C ILE A 56 3.89 9.34 4.59
N SER A 57 3.49 8.88 5.78
CA SER A 57 4.05 9.38 7.04
C SER A 57 5.41 8.75 7.32
N SER A 58 5.52 7.43 7.15
CA SER A 58 6.75 6.68 7.41
C SER A 58 6.69 5.31 6.74
N TYR A 59 7.86 4.70 6.58
CA TYR A 59 8.00 3.28 6.24
C TYR A 59 9.21 2.71 6.98
N LEU A 60 9.08 1.49 7.49
CA LEU A 60 10.12 0.86 8.29
C LEU A 60 9.95 -0.65 8.34
N ARG A 61 11.00 -1.34 8.78
CA ARG A 61 10.89 -2.71 9.26
C ARG A 61 10.35 -2.68 10.69
N ASP A 62 9.21 -3.31 10.90
CA ASP A 62 8.42 -3.31 12.13
C ASP A 62 8.34 -4.71 12.75
N PHE A 63 8.40 -4.76 14.08
CA PHE A 63 8.27 -5.97 14.89
C PHE A 63 7.08 -5.88 15.88
N GLY A 64 6.24 -4.84 15.75
CA GLY A 64 5.07 -4.63 16.60
C GLY A 64 3.85 -5.49 16.27
N GLU A 65 3.81 -6.10 15.08
CA GLU A 65 2.76 -7.06 14.69
C GLU A 65 2.97 -8.43 15.38
N GLU A 66 2.00 -9.34 15.27
CA GLU A 66 2.08 -10.66 15.88
C GLU A 66 3.29 -11.48 15.36
N LYS A 67 3.81 -12.38 16.20
CA LYS A 67 5.03 -13.16 15.94
C LYS A 67 4.98 -13.91 14.61
N GLU A 68 3.79 -14.41 14.27
CA GLU A 68 3.48 -15.14 13.04
C GLU A 68 3.61 -14.25 11.79
N LEU A 69 3.41 -12.94 11.92
CA LEU A 69 3.51 -11.99 10.80
C LEU A 69 4.92 -11.42 10.66
N VAL A 70 5.61 -11.15 11.77
CA VAL A 70 6.94 -10.50 11.78
C VAL A 70 8.08 -11.50 11.61
N GLY A 71 7.92 -12.76 12.02
CA GLY A 71 8.97 -13.77 11.96
C GLY A 71 10.32 -13.23 12.48
N ARG A 72 11.41 -13.60 11.81
CA ARG A 72 12.78 -13.16 12.17
C ARG A 72 13.21 -11.83 11.55
N ASN A 73 12.55 -11.40 10.47
CA ASN A 73 13.02 -10.27 9.65
C ASN A 73 12.05 -9.09 9.65
N GLY A 74 11.04 -9.11 10.51
CA GLY A 74 10.04 -8.06 10.61
C GLY A 74 9.04 -8.03 9.44
N SER A 75 8.02 -7.21 9.64
CA SER A 75 7.06 -6.78 8.64
C SER A 75 7.54 -5.46 8.03
N GLY A 76 7.54 -5.31 6.71
CA GLY A 76 7.82 -4.03 6.09
C GLY A 76 6.57 -3.15 6.14
N THR A 77 6.47 -2.25 7.11
CA THR A 77 5.26 -1.44 7.30
C THR A 77 5.36 -0.11 6.56
N ILE A 78 4.31 0.25 5.81
CA ILE A 78 4.14 1.56 5.17
C ILE A 78 2.91 2.24 5.79
N PHE A 79 3.12 3.41 6.38
CA PHE A 79 2.08 4.23 6.99
C PHE A 79 1.60 5.29 6.02
N PHE A 80 0.39 5.09 5.47
CA PHE A 80 -0.27 6.11 4.64
C PHE A 80 -1.01 7.12 5.50
N SER A 81 -0.97 8.37 5.07
CA SER A 81 -1.66 9.47 5.72
C SER A 81 -3.07 9.66 5.18
N ASN A 82 -3.88 10.33 5.99
CA ASN A 82 -5.33 10.43 5.93
C ASN A 82 -6.07 9.09 6.04
N CYS A 83 -7.38 9.14 6.19
CA CYS A 83 -8.22 7.95 6.24
C CYS A 83 -9.65 8.26 5.79
N ASN A 84 -10.31 7.26 5.19
CA ASN A 84 -11.75 7.28 4.96
C ASN A 84 -12.54 6.89 6.23
N LEU A 85 -12.03 7.12 7.43
CA LEU A 85 -12.74 6.98 8.70
C LEU A 85 -12.20 8.06 9.65
N ARG A 86 -12.91 8.34 10.73
CA ARG A 86 -12.48 9.26 11.80
C ARG A 86 -12.80 8.66 13.16
N CYS A 87 -12.18 7.52 13.46
CA CYS A 87 -12.42 6.81 14.70
C CYS A 87 -11.99 7.69 15.89
N VAL A 88 -12.84 7.83 16.90
CA VAL A 88 -12.55 8.61 18.12
C VAL A 88 -11.41 8.02 18.95
N PHE A 89 -11.15 6.72 18.78
CA PHE A 89 -10.08 5.95 19.44
C PHE A 89 -8.92 5.62 18.49
N CYS A 90 -8.72 6.38 17.42
CA CYS A 90 -7.69 6.06 16.43
C CYS A 90 -6.28 6.18 17.02
N GLN A 91 -5.57 5.05 17.14
CA GLN A 91 -4.15 5.01 17.54
C GLN A 91 -3.24 5.79 16.59
N ASN A 92 -3.63 5.86 15.32
CA ASN A 92 -2.92 6.55 14.25
C ASN A 92 -3.52 7.94 13.95
N TYR A 93 -4.10 8.62 14.94
CA TYR A 93 -4.78 9.91 14.76
C TYR A 93 -3.91 10.95 14.05
N GLN A 94 -2.64 11.07 14.44
CA GLN A 94 -1.69 12.06 13.90
C GLN A 94 -1.49 11.91 12.39
N ILE A 95 -1.55 10.68 11.86
CA ILE A 95 -1.38 10.44 10.42
C ILE A 95 -2.73 10.35 9.69
N SER A 96 -3.75 9.78 10.32
CA SER A 96 -5.05 9.51 9.69
C SER A 96 -5.99 10.72 9.65
N GLN A 97 -5.87 11.65 10.60
CA GLN A 97 -6.75 12.83 10.70
C GLN A 97 -6.00 14.15 10.49
N ASN A 98 -4.78 14.29 11.03
CA ASN A 98 -3.97 15.50 10.79
C ASN A 98 -3.21 15.46 9.44
N GLY A 99 -3.16 14.30 8.78
CA GLY A 99 -2.54 14.17 7.46
C GLY A 99 -1.01 14.30 7.46
N ASN A 100 -0.35 14.10 8.60
CA ASN A 100 1.12 14.19 8.72
C ASN A 100 1.80 13.24 7.73
N GLY A 101 2.78 13.73 6.97
CA GLY A 101 3.56 12.94 6.02
C GLY A 101 3.96 13.76 4.80
N ARG A 102 4.47 13.07 3.78
CA ARG A 102 4.87 13.68 2.50
C ARG A 102 4.14 13.03 1.34
N GLU A 103 3.65 13.84 0.42
CA GLU A 103 3.15 13.37 -0.87
C GLU A 103 4.30 12.73 -1.66
N VAL A 104 4.11 11.50 -2.14
CA VAL A 104 5.12 10.77 -2.91
C VAL A 104 4.58 10.39 -4.28
N GLN A 105 5.50 10.24 -5.23
CA GLN A 105 5.16 9.72 -6.56
C GLN A 105 4.94 8.19 -6.49
N ILE A 106 4.16 7.66 -7.42
CA ILE A 106 3.89 6.20 -7.48
C ILE A 106 5.19 5.41 -7.69
N ILE A 107 6.11 5.93 -8.49
CA ILE A 107 7.45 5.36 -8.68
C ILE A 107 8.22 5.31 -7.35
N GLU A 108 8.10 6.35 -6.54
CA GLU A 108 8.75 6.39 -5.22
C GLU A 108 8.17 5.34 -4.28
N LEU A 109 6.83 5.18 -4.24
CA LEU A 109 6.18 4.09 -3.48
C LEU A 109 6.67 2.70 -3.96
N SER A 110 6.87 2.51 -5.26
CA SER A 110 7.43 1.26 -5.80
C SER A 110 8.85 0.99 -5.29
N HIS A 111 9.69 2.04 -5.18
CA HIS A 111 11.05 1.92 -4.66
C HIS A 111 11.06 1.68 -3.14
N ILE A 112 10.11 2.25 -2.40
CA ILE A 112 9.91 1.96 -0.97
C ILE A 112 9.63 0.47 -0.77
N MET A 113 8.71 -0.11 -1.54
CA MET A 113 8.39 -1.55 -1.47
C MET A 113 9.63 -2.43 -1.75
N LEU A 114 10.42 -2.09 -2.77
CA LEU A 114 11.66 -2.80 -3.10
C LEU A 114 12.73 -2.64 -2.01
N SER A 115 12.81 -1.47 -1.36
CA SER A 115 13.72 -1.22 -0.24
C SER A 115 13.37 -2.11 0.96
N LEU A 116 12.08 -2.21 1.32
CA LEU A 116 11.62 -3.09 2.40
C LEU A 116 11.91 -4.56 2.09
N GLN A 117 11.73 -5.00 0.84
CA GLN A 117 12.16 -6.33 0.39
C GLN A 117 13.67 -6.53 0.55
N LYS A 118 14.50 -5.55 0.15
CA LYS A 118 15.96 -5.63 0.26
C LYS A 118 16.43 -5.75 1.72
N GLN A 119 15.66 -5.18 2.66
CA GLN A 119 15.89 -5.35 4.10
C GLN A 119 15.52 -6.74 4.63
N GLY A 120 14.97 -7.62 3.79
CA GLY A 120 14.62 -9.00 4.12
C GLY A 120 13.25 -9.16 4.77
N CYS A 121 12.41 -8.12 4.79
CA CYS A 121 11.09 -8.16 5.41
C CYS A 121 10.24 -9.29 4.81
N HIS A 122 9.50 -10.00 5.67
CA HIS A 122 8.70 -11.17 5.25
C HIS A 122 7.47 -10.78 4.45
N ASN A 123 6.90 -9.62 4.76
CA ASN A 123 5.71 -9.09 4.12
C ASN A 123 5.82 -7.57 4.00
N ILE A 124 4.84 -6.96 3.33
CA ILE A 124 4.64 -5.50 3.37
C ILE A 124 3.26 -5.23 3.99
N CYS A 125 3.23 -4.66 5.18
CA CYS A 125 2.01 -4.23 5.86
C CYS A 125 1.65 -2.81 5.43
N LEU A 126 0.39 -2.61 5.05
CA LEU A 126 -0.11 -1.34 4.52
C LEU A 126 -1.11 -0.74 5.51
N VAL A 127 -0.74 0.34 6.18
CA VAL A 127 -1.57 0.99 7.21
C VAL A 127 -2.35 2.16 6.60
N SER A 128 -3.67 2.17 6.80
CA SER A 128 -4.61 3.08 6.13
C SER A 128 -4.64 2.99 4.59
N PRO A 129 -4.76 1.80 3.97
CA PRO A 129 -4.58 1.66 2.52
C PRO A 129 -5.83 1.95 1.68
N SER A 130 -7.01 1.92 2.28
CA SER A 130 -8.29 1.81 1.56
C SER A 130 -8.55 2.92 0.55
N HIS A 131 -8.22 4.17 0.90
CA HIS A 131 -8.43 5.33 0.02
C HIS A 131 -7.33 5.50 -1.02
N ILE A 132 -6.27 4.69 -1.03
CA ILE A 132 -5.15 4.80 -1.98
C ILE A 132 -4.85 3.48 -2.72
N VAL A 133 -5.83 2.58 -2.76
CA VAL A 133 -5.70 1.27 -3.44
C VAL A 133 -5.25 1.38 -4.91
N PRO A 134 -5.81 2.27 -5.77
CA PRO A 134 -5.32 2.41 -7.15
C PRO A 134 -3.82 2.69 -7.22
N GLN A 135 -3.35 3.61 -6.38
CA GLN A 135 -1.94 4.00 -6.31
C GLN A 135 -1.05 2.88 -5.77
N ILE A 136 -1.51 2.11 -4.76
CA ILE A 136 -0.80 0.91 -4.29
C ILE A 136 -0.65 -0.09 -5.42
N VAL A 137 -1.74 -0.41 -6.12
CA VAL A 137 -1.73 -1.46 -7.14
C VAL A 137 -0.82 -1.07 -8.31
N GLU A 138 -0.82 0.21 -8.70
CA GLU A 138 0.12 0.73 -9.70
C GLU A 138 1.58 0.66 -9.21
N ALA A 139 1.85 1.00 -7.95
CA ALA A 139 3.19 0.87 -7.38
C ALA A 139 3.66 -0.59 -7.33
N ILE A 140 2.77 -1.54 -6.97
CA ILE A 140 3.08 -2.98 -7.01
C ILE A 140 3.37 -3.41 -8.43
N TYR A 141 2.60 -2.97 -9.43
CA TYR A 141 2.85 -3.28 -10.84
C TYR A 141 4.27 -2.85 -11.25
N ILE A 142 4.65 -1.60 -10.98
CA ILE A 142 5.99 -1.06 -11.28
C ILE A 142 7.08 -1.83 -10.52
N ALA A 143 6.87 -2.06 -9.22
CA ALA A 143 7.82 -2.78 -8.38
C ALA A 143 8.00 -4.23 -8.83
N SER A 144 6.93 -4.90 -9.29
CA SER A 144 6.95 -6.27 -9.78
C SER A 144 7.80 -6.41 -11.04
N GLN A 145 7.72 -5.44 -11.95
CA GLN A 145 8.59 -5.36 -13.13
C GLN A 145 10.07 -5.18 -12.75
N LYS A 146 10.34 -4.60 -11.58
CA LYS A 146 11.68 -4.37 -11.01
C LYS A 146 12.12 -5.46 -10.02
N GLY A 147 11.41 -6.59 -9.94
CA GLY A 147 11.80 -7.74 -9.13
C GLY A 147 11.21 -7.78 -7.72
N LEU A 148 10.12 -7.06 -7.45
CA LEU A 148 9.36 -7.25 -6.21
C LEU A 148 8.78 -8.67 -6.15
N ASN A 149 9.24 -9.44 -5.18
CA ASN A 149 8.93 -10.82 -4.92
C ASN A 149 8.83 -11.06 -3.40
N ILE A 150 7.76 -10.52 -2.80
CA ILE A 150 7.42 -10.75 -1.39
C ILE A 150 6.78 -12.14 -1.29
N ARG A 151 7.60 -13.15 -1.01
CA ARG A 151 7.18 -14.56 -0.99
C ARG A 151 6.40 -14.87 0.29
N LYS A 152 5.29 -15.60 0.15
CA LYS A 152 4.80 -16.43 1.27
C LYS A 152 5.80 -17.56 1.46
N ARG A 153 6.63 -17.54 2.51
CA ARG A 153 7.38 -18.72 2.91
C ARG A 153 7.32 -18.94 4.42
N GLN A 154 7.18 -20.22 4.76
CA GLN A 154 6.72 -20.80 6.01
C GLN A 154 7.22 -20.08 7.26
N ILE A 155 6.26 -19.69 8.11
CA ILE A 155 6.47 -19.30 9.52
C ILE A 155 7.16 -20.43 10.32
N ASN A 156 7.32 -21.62 9.74
CA ASN A 156 7.98 -22.77 10.35
C ASN A 156 9.37 -23.00 9.77
N GLN A 157 10.38 -22.32 10.30
CA GLN A 157 11.74 -22.87 10.39
C GLN A 157 12.32 -22.49 11.76
N HIS A 158 12.15 -23.43 12.70
CA HIS A 158 12.76 -23.53 14.03
C HIS A 158 12.32 -22.47 15.06
N MET A 159 11.29 -22.83 15.83
CA MET A 159 11.29 -22.59 17.28
C MET A 159 12.18 -23.68 17.90
N GLU A 160 13.49 -23.42 17.91
CA GLU A 160 14.46 -24.01 18.83
C GLU A 160 15.32 -22.86 19.36
#